data_AF-A0A2W5A1C6-F1
#
_entry.id   AF-A0A2W5A1C6-F1
#
_cell.length_a   1.000
_cell.length_b   1.000
_cell.length_c   1.000
_cell.angle_alpha   90.00
_cell.angle_beta   90.00
_cell.angle_gamma   90.00
#
_symmetry.space_group_name_H-M   'P 1'
#
loop_
_entity.id
_entity.type
_entity.pdbx_description
1 polymer ?
#
loop_
_entity_poly.entity_id
_entity_poly.type
_entity_poly.pdbx_seq_one_letter_code
_entity_poly.pdbx_strand_id
1 'polypeptide(L)'
;MIEKAAATSSISTNHQTGDIIAHATAQQRLASDPLSSAWVGASAGSGKTKVLTDRILRLLLPRENGMEATKPEKILALTFTKAGANEMALRLSRRLSDWAVMDDEKLFHDLDKNLLGRKPSPEEIKSARELFART
;
A
#
# COMPACT_ATOMS: atom_id res chain seq x y z
N MET A 1 40.02 39.63 -26.69
CA MET A 1 38.69 39.22 -27.19
C MET A 1 38.38 37.88 -26.50
N ILE A 2 38.06 37.92 -25.20
CA ILE A 2 36.73 37.69 -24.58
C ILE A 2 36.26 36.22 -24.78
N GLU A 3 36.48 35.33 -23.80
CA GLU A 3 35.57 34.89 -22.70
C GLU A 3 34.43 33.96 -23.21
N LYS A 4 34.17 32.73 -22.72
CA LYS A 4 33.97 32.27 -21.33
C LYS A 4 34.16 30.75 -21.15
N ALA A 5 34.54 30.40 -19.91
CA ALA A 5 34.38 29.09 -19.28
C ALA A 5 33.00 28.94 -18.62
N ALA A 6 32.48 27.70 -18.52
CA ALA A 6 31.61 27.18 -17.45
C ALA A 6 31.26 25.70 -17.79
N ALA A 7 31.85 24.72 -17.12
CA ALA A 7 31.39 24.15 -15.85
C ALA A 7 30.16 23.21 -16.00
N THR A 8 30.47 21.91 -16.11
CA THR A 8 29.83 20.77 -15.44
C THR A 8 28.41 21.00 -14.87
N SER A 9 27.37 20.51 -15.53
CA SER A 9 25.99 20.44 -15.00
C SER A 9 25.56 18.99 -14.76
N SER A 10 26.15 18.35 -13.75
CA SER A 10 25.82 16.99 -13.31
C SER A 10 25.14 16.95 -11.93
N ILE A 11 24.15 17.83 -11.66
CA ILE A 11 23.54 17.96 -10.31
C ILE A 11 21.97 17.89 -10.27
N SER A 12 21.23 17.84 -11.38
CA SER A 12 19.74 18.01 -11.30
C SER A 12 18.85 16.74 -11.38
N THR A 13 19.39 15.53 -11.53
CA THR A 13 18.57 14.31 -11.77
C THR A 13 17.98 13.67 -10.51
N ASN A 14 18.60 13.85 -9.34
CA ASN A 14 18.22 13.10 -8.14
C ASN A 14 16.95 13.65 -7.46
N HIS A 15 16.73 14.97 -7.49
CA HIS A 15 15.54 15.60 -6.92
C HIS A 15 14.27 15.25 -7.72
N GLN A 16 14.35 15.31 -9.06
CA GLN A 16 13.23 15.00 -9.95
C GLN A 16 12.78 13.53 -9.87
N THR A 17 13.73 12.60 -9.67
CA THR A 17 13.41 11.17 -9.54
C THR A 17 12.66 10.89 -8.24
N GLY A 18 13.05 11.54 -7.15
CA GLY A 18 12.34 11.47 -5.86
C GLY A 18 10.90 11.96 -5.97
N ASP A 19 10.68 13.08 -6.67
CA ASP A 19 9.36 13.66 -6.87
C ASP A 19 8.43 12.74 -7.69
N ILE A 20 8.96 12.08 -8.73
CA ILE A 20 8.20 11.12 -9.54
C ILE A 20 7.76 9.90 -8.71
N ILE A 21 8.65 9.34 -7.90
CA ILE A 21 8.35 8.18 -7.04
C ILE A 21 7.32 8.57 -5.99
N ALA A 22 7.46 9.75 -5.37
CA ALA A 22 6.52 10.26 -4.38
C ALA A 22 5.12 10.44 -4.98
N HIS A 23 5.03 11.01 -6.19
CA HIS A 23 3.77 11.16 -6.90
C HIS A 23 3.14 9.80 -7.24
N ALA A 24 3.91 8.86 -7.79
CA ALA A 24 3.41 7.51 -8.10
C ALA A 24 2.88 6.79 -6.85
N THR A 25 3.60 6.88 -5.74
CA THR A 25 3.21 6.31 -4.44
C THR A 25 1.93 6.96 -3.91
N ALA A 26 1.76 8.27 -4.09
CA ALA A 26 0.52 8.96 -3.73
C ALA A 26 -0.67 8.46 -4.58
N GLN A 27 -0.50 8.31 -5.90
CA GLN A 27 -1.56 7.80 -6.78
C GLN A 27 -1.96 6.36 -6.44
N GLN A 28 -0.99 5.49 -6.12
CA GLN A 28 -1.26 4.13 -5.67
C GLN A 28 -2.04 4.11 -4.35
N ARG A 29 -1.69 4.97 -3.39
CA ARG A 29 -2.44 5.11 -2.13
C ARG A 29 -3.87 5.56 -2.36
N LEU A 30 -4.08 6.57 -3.22
CA LEU A 30 -5.42 7.04 -3.60
C LEU A 30 -6.25 5.93 -4.24
N ALA A 31 -5.68 5.16 -5.17
CA ALA A 31 -6.38 4.04 -5.81
C ALA A 31 -6.74 2.90 -4.82
N SER A 32 -5.96 2.75 -3.75
CA SER A 32 -6.23 1.77 -2.69
C SER A 32 -7.20 2.24 -1.60
N ASP A 33 -7.69 3.48 -1.66
CA ASP A 33 -8.61 4.02 -0.65
C ASP A 33 -9.97 3.28 -0.67
N PRO A 34 -10.34 2.55 0.41
CA PRO A 34 -11.56 1.77 0.45
C PRO A 34 -12.85 2.58 0.29
N LEU A 35 -12.83 3.90 0.49
CA LEU A 35 -14.01 4.76 0.40
C LEU A 35 -14.29 5.28 -1.02
N SER A 36 -13.38 5.06 -1.96
CA SER A 36 -13.52 5.49 -3.35
C SER A 36 -13.74 4.31 -4.29
N SER A 37 -14.51 4.52 -5.36
CA SER A 37 -14.48 3.64 -6.52
C SER A 37 -13.33 4.09 -7.42
N ALA A 38 -12.43 3.17 -7.77
CA ALA A 38 -11.23 3.47 -8.55
C ALA A 38 -11.15 2.63 -9.81
N TRP A 39 -10.82 3.27 -10.94
CA TRP A 39 -10.37 2.61 -12.16
C TRP A 39 -8.87 2.83 -12.33
N VAL A 40 -8.10 1.74 -12.37
CA VAL A 40 -6.63 1.82 -12.42
C VAL A 40 -6.14 1.41 -13.80
N GLY A 41 -5.85 2.41 -14.64
CA GLY A 41 -5.13 2.21 -15.90
C GLY A 41 -3.64 2.09 -15.63
N ALA A 42 -3.03 0.92 -15.87
CA ALA A 42 -1.60 0.75 -15.65
C ALA A 42 -0.97 -0.37 -16.48
N SER A 43 0.26 -0.17 -16.95
CA SER A 43 1.05 -1.12 -17.74
C SER A 43 1.51 -2.34 -16.92
N ALA A 44 2.04 -3.37 -17.57
CA ALA A 44 2.65 -4.50 -16.86
C ALA A 44 3.77 -4.02 -15.91
N GLY A 45 3.86 -4.63 -14.72
CA GLY A 45 4.89 -4.26 -13.72
C GLY A 45 4.60 -3.01 -12.89
N SER A 46 3.50 -2.28 -13.13
CA SER A 46 3.17 -1.03 -12.45
C SER A 46 2.64 -1.15 -11.00
N GLY A 47 2.68 -2.35 -10.41
CA GLY A 47 2.21 -2.57 -9.03
C GLY A 47 0.69 -2.69 -8.85
N LYS A 48 -0.11 -2.98 -9.88
CA LYS A 48 -1.58 -3.17 -9.76
C LYS A 48 -1.97 -4.17 -8.66
N THR A 49 -1.24 -5.29 -8.59
CA THR A 49 -1.48 -6.32 -7.55
C THR A 49 -1.22 -5.77 -6.14
N LYS A 50 -0.20 -4.91 -5.96
CA LYS A 50 0.07 -4.24 -4.68
C LYS A 50 -1.09 -3.32 -4.31
N VAL A 51 -1.56 -2.48 -5.24
CA VAL A 51 -2.72 -1.59 -5.03
C VAL A 51 -3.96 -2.38 -4.61
N LEU A 52 -4.25 -3.50 -5.27
CA LEU A 52 -5.40 -4.34 -4.93
C LEU A 52 -5.24 -5.02 -3.56
N THR A 53 -4.05 -5.55 -3.27
CA THR A 53 -3.74 -6.19 -1.98
C THR A 53 -3.87 -5.17 -0.84
N ASP A 54 -3.32 -3.97 -1.01
CA ASP A 54 -3.39 -2.87 -0.04
C ASP A 54 -4.83 -2.44 0.20
N ARG A 55 -5.64 -2.36 -0.87
CA ARG A 55 -7.06 -2.03 -0.75
C ARG A 55 -7.80 -3.07 0.08
N ILE A 56 -7.56 -4.35 -0.13
CA ILE A 56 -8.17 -5.43 0.67
C ILE A 56 -7.75 -5.31 2.13
N LEU A 57 -6.46 -5.12 2.41
CA LEU A 57 -5.97 -4.95 3.78
C LEU A 57 -6.57 -3.72 4.47
N ARG A 58 -6.70 -2.58 3.77
CA ARG A 58 -7.38 -1.38 4.27
C ARG A 58 -8.87 -1.59 4.53
N LEU A 59 -9.54 -2.44 3.74
CA LEU A 59 -10.94 -2.81 3.98
C LEU A 59 -11.09 -3.63 5.27
N LEU A 60 -10.12 -4.49 5.57
CA LEU A 60 -10.10 -5.37 6.75
C LEU A 60 -9.74 -4.66 8.06
N LEU A 61 -9.28 -3.40 8.02
CA LEU A 61 -8.98 -2.61 9.22
C LEU A 61 -10.16 -1.69 9.59
N PRO A 62 -10.36 -1.39 10.88
CA PRO A 62 -11.22 -0.29 11.31
C PRO A 62 -10.67 1.03 10.77
N ARG A 63 -11.53 2.05 10.66
CA ARG A 63 -11.17 3.34 10.03
C ARG A 63 -11.32 4.49 11.01
N GLU A 64 -10.57 5.58 10.78
CA GLU A 64 -10.53 6.77 11.66
C GLU A 64 -11.89 7.44 11.90
N ASN A 65 -12.84 7.30 10.98
CA ASN A 65 -14.19 7.83 11.14
C ASN A 65 -15.11 6.95 12.01
N GLY A 66 -14.54 5.98 12.75
CA GLY A 66 -15.29 5.04 13.58
C GLY A 66 -15.97 3.92 12.79
N MET A 67 -15.72 3.79 11.49
CA MET A 67 -16.26 2.67 10.71
C MET A 67 -15.57 1.36 11.09
N GLU A 68 -16.38 0.33 11.28
CA GLU A 68 -15.92 -1.03 11.53
C GLU A 68 -15.15 -1.60 10.34
N ALA A 69 -14.26 -2.55 10.65
CA ALA A 69 -13.60 -3.38 9.65
C ALA A 69 -14.62 -4.10 8.77
N THR A 70 -14.34 -4.19 7.48
CA THR A 70 -15.16 -5.02 6.58
C THR A 70 -14.87 -6.48 6.87
N LYS A 71 -15.91 -7.29 7.09
CA LYS A 71 -15.74 -8.72 7.27
C LYS A 71 -15.20 -9.37 5.98
N PRO A 72 -14.26 -10.33 6.05
CA PRO A 72 -13.66 -10.95 4.87
C PRO A 72 -14.68 -11.51 3.87
N GLU A 73 -15.75 -12.14 4.36
CA GLU A 73 -16.82 -12.73 3.55
C GLU A 73 -17.64 -11.70 2.76
N LYS A 74 -17.48 -10.41 3.04
CA LYS A 74 -18.11 -9.31 2.30
C LYS A 74 -17.21 -8.73 1.20
N ILE A 75 -16.00 -9.27 0.99
CA ILE A 75 -15.04 -8.80 0.00
C ILE A 75 -14.95 -9.82 -1.13
N LEU A 76 -15.27 -9.40 -2.36
CA LEU A 76 -15.10 -10.21 -3.57
C LEU A 76 -13.98 -9.62 -4.44
N ALA A 77 -12.91 -10.38 -4.64
CA ALA A 77 -11.84 -10.05 -5.59
C ALA A 77 -11.86 -11.03 -6.76
N LEU A 78 -11.95 -10.51 -7.99
CA LEU A 78 -12.00 -11.31 -9.21
C LEU A 78 -10.71 -11.17 -10.01
N THR A 79 -10.30 -12.25 -10.66
CA THR A 79 -9.14 -12.28 -11.56
C THR A 79 -9.36 -13.29 -12.68
N PHE A 80 -8.58 -13.20 -13.76
CA PHE A 80 -8.74 -14.03 -14.96
C PHE A 80 -8.37 -15.50 -14.76
N THR A 81 -7.50 -15.81 -13.80
CA THR A 81 -6.93 -17.16 -13.66
C THR A 81 -6.94 -17.63 -12.21
N LYS A 82 -7.08 -18.95 -12.02
CA LYS A 82 -6.93 -19.59 -10.71
C LYS A 82 -5.56 -19.32 -10.08
N ALA A 83 -4.50 -19.33 -10.88
CA ALA A 83 -3.16 -19.04 -10.42
C ALA A 83 -3.05 -17.62 -9.84
N GLY A 84 -3.62 -16.62 -10.52
CA GLY A 84 -3.66 -15.25 -10.01
C GLY A 84 -4.47 -15.10 -8.71
N ALA A 85 -5.55 -15.87 -8.56
CA ALA A 85 -6.36 -15.85 -7.35
C ALA A 85 -5.58 -16.42 -6.16
N ASN A 86 -4.94 -17.58 -6.37
CA ASN A 86 -4.11 -18.23 -5.35
C ASN A 86 -2.91 -17.36 -4.94
N GLU A 87 -2.28 -16.69 -5.90
CA GLU A 87 -1.15 -15.80 -5.65
C GLU A 87 -1.55 -14.61 -4.78
N MET A 88 -2.71 -14.00 -5.06
CA MET A 88 -3.25 -12.89 -4.26
C MET A 88 -3.62 -13.34 -2.84
N ALA A 89 -4.28 -14.49 -2.70
CA ALA A 89 -4.61 -15.05 -1.40
C ALA A 89 -3.35 -15.34 -0.56
N LEU A 90 -2.32 -15.89 -1.18
CA LEU A 90 -1.05 -16.17 -0.53
C LEU A 90 -0.33 -14.89 -0.07
N ARG A 91 -0.36 -13.82 -0.88
CA ARG A 91 0.18 -12.51 -0.49
C ARG A 91 -0.53 -11.94 0.73
N LEU A 92 -1.87 -11.98 0.74
CA LEU A 92 -2.66 -11.51 1.88
C LEU A 92 -2.36 -12.33 3.14
N SER A 93 -2.41 -13.66 3.04
CA SER A 93 -2.14 -14.56 4.15
C SER A 93 -0.76 -14.32 4.77
N ARG A 94 0.29 -14.21 3.93
CA ARG A 94 1.65 -13.88 4.39
C ARG A 94 1.70 -12.55 5.13
N ARG A 95 1.04 -11.53 4.58
CA ARG A 95 1.04 -10.20 5.18
C ARG A 95 0.36 -10.19 6.55
N LEU A 96 -0.77 -10.87 6.67
CA LEU A 96 -1.49 -11.01 7.92
C LEU A 96 -0.69 -11.82 8.94
N SER A 97 -0.03 -12.91 8.51
CA SER A 97 0.82 -13.70 9.41
C SER A 97 2.01 -12.89 9.92
N ASP A 98 2.61 -12.06 9.07
CA ASP A 98 3.71 -11.17 9.47
C ASP A 98 3.25 -10.18 10.54
N TRP A 99 2.11 -9.52 10.36
CA TRP A 99 1.57 -8.58 11.34
C TRP A 99 1.25 -9.21 12.70
N ALA A 100 0.82 -10.46 12.71
CA ALA A 100 0.53 -11.17 13.95
C ALA A 100 1.78 -11.33 14.84
N VAL A 101 2.97 -11.44 14.24
CA VAL A 101 4.22 -11.77 14.95
C VAL A 101 5.27 -10.66 14.98
N MET A 102 5.11 -9.59 14.18
CA MET A 102 5.99 -8.43 14.22
C MET A 102 6.00 -7.78 15.62
N ASP A 103 7.15 -7.23 16.02
CA ASP A 103 7.21 -6.33 17.18
C ASP A 103 6.41 -5.04 16.93
N ASP A 104 6.07 -4.33 18.00
CA ASP A 104 5.20 -3.15 17.93
C ASP A 104 5.77 -2.03 17.05
N GLU A 105 7.09 -1.81 17.11
CA GLU A 105 7.74 -0.77 16.31
C GLU A 105 7.69 -1.09 14.82
N LYS A 106 7.98 -2.34 14.45
CA LYS A 106 7.90 -2.79 13.05
C LYS A 106 6.47 -2.77 12.53
N LEU A 107 5.51 -3.26 13.31
CA LEU A 107 4.10 -3.22 12.91
C LEU A 107 3.62 -1.79 12.72
N PHE A 108 3.96 -0.89 13.66
CA PHE A 108 3.64 0.52 13.56
C PHE A 108 4.24 1.14 12.29
N HIS A 109 5.53 0.93 12.06
CA HIS A 109 6.22 1.48 10.89
C HIS A 109 5.62 0.96 9.58
N ASP A 110 5.29 -0.33 9.56
CA ASP A 110 4.74 -0.98 8.40
C ASP A 110 3.32 -0.48 8.07
N LEU A 111 2.46 -0.33 9.08
CA LEU A 111 1.14 0.27 8.91
C LEU A 111 1.25 1.74 8.49
N ASP A 112 2.15 2.52 9.09
CA ASP A 112 2.34 3.94 8.75
C ASP A 112 2.86 4.12 7.31
N LYS A 113 3.99 3.51 6.98
CA LYS A 113 4.70 3.78 5.71
C LYS A 113 4.20 2.96 4.55
N ASN A 114 3.89 1.68 4.76
CA ASN A 114 3.66 0.73 3.67
C ASN A 114 2.18 0.50 3.36
N LEU A 115 1.29 0.74 4.33
CA LEU A 115 -0.15 0.54 4.16
C LEU A 115 -0.91 1.86 4.15
N LEU A 116 -1.01 2.57 5.27
CA LEU A 116 -1.95 3.68 5.48
C LEU A 116 -1.43 4.98 4.90
N GLY A 117 -0.13 5.24 5.00
CA GLY A 117 0.47 6.52 4.65
C GLY A 117 0.24 7.62 5.69
N ARG A 118 -0.16 7.23 6.90
CA ARG A 118 -0.40 8.07 8.08
C ARG A 118 -0.19 7.23 9.35
N LYS A 119 -0.04 7.91 10.49
CA LYS A 119 0.08 7.25 11.79
C LYS A 119 -1.14 6.33 12.05
N PRO A 120 -0.93 5.03 12.35
CA PRO A 120 -2.03 4.13 12.70
C PRO A 120 -2.57 4.45 14.10
N SER A 121 -3.88 4.22 14.30
CA SER A 121 -4.52 4.30 15.62
C SER A 121 -4.23 3.03 16.45
N PRO A 122 -4.38 3.10 17.79
CA PRO A 122 -4.26 1.91 18.64
C PRO A 122 -5.21 0.77 18.24
N GLU A 123 -6.43 1.10 17.81
CA GLU A 123 -7.43 0.14 17.33
C GLU A 123 -7.00 -0.52 16.02
N GLU A 124 -6.39 0.23 15.09
CA GLU A 124 -5.86 -0.32 13.85
C GLU A 124 -4.70 -1.28 14.11
N ILE A 125 -3.78 -0.93 15.01
CA ILE A 125 -2.66 -1.80 15.41
C ILE A 125 -3.17 -3.09 16.05
N LYS A 126 -4.11 -2.96 16.99
CA LYS A 126 -4.74 -4.12 17.64
C LYS A 126 -5.45 -5.02 16.62
N SER A 127 -6.25 -4.42 15.74
CA SER A 127 -6.95 -5.16 14.69
C SER A 127 -5.97 -5.87 13.75
N ALA A 128 -4.89 -5.21 13.35
CA ALA A 128 -3.86 -5.80 12.49
C ALA A 128 -3.23 -7.07 13.09
N ARG A 129 -2.97 -7.09 14.40
CA ARG A 129 -2.46 -8.29 15.10
C ARG A 129 -3.44 -9.44 15.12
N GLU A 130 -4.72 -9.14 15.30
CA GLU A 130 -5.78 -10.14 15.47
C GLU A 130 -6.33 -10.68 14.15
N LEU A 131 -6.12 -9.97 13.03
CA LEU A 131 -6.72 -10.30 11.74
C LEU A 131 -6.38 -11.70 11.25
N PHE A 132 -5.13 -12.15 11.41
CA PHE A 132 -4.70 -13.49 10.96
C PHE A 132 -5.46 -14.62 11.65
N ALA A 133 -5.84 -14.45 12.93
CA ALA A 133 -6.60 -15.47 13.66
C ALA A 133 -8.11 -15.48 13.32
N ARG A 134 -8.57 -14.45 12.60
CA ARG A 134 -9.99 -14.24 12.25
C ARG A 134 -10.29 -14.47 10.76
N THR A 135 -9.26 -14.77 9.97
CA THR A 135 -9.34 -15.00 8.51
C THR A 135 -8.88 -16.40 8.17
#